data_AF-A0A091UTL0-F1
#
_entry.id   AF-A0A091UTL0-F1
#
_cell.length_a   1.000
_cell.length_b   1.000
_cell.length_c   1.000
_cell.angle_alpha   90.00
_cell.angle_beta   90.00
_cell.angle_gamma   90.00
#
_symmetry.space_group_name_H-M   'P 1'
#
loop_
_entity.id
_entity.type
_entity.pdbx_description
1 polymer ?
#
loop_
_entity_poly.entity_id
_entity_poly.type
_entity_poly.pdbx_seq_one_letter_code
_entity_poly.pdbx_strand_id
1 'polypeptide(L)'
;VPAKYTAIFIAMQYNVTYTTDDNSEQFHFYDYGPKDIATIFFYMLVAINLHALIQEHILDKINRRLHLSKTKHSKFNESGQLAFFYLFSVIWGASILNEEELMMNPASLWKDYPRSRMLFQVKFFYICQIAYWLHALPELYFQKIQKEDIPRQLCYICLYIAHISGAYVLNLQHLGLMLMVPHYLVELIFHASRLFYFSDENNQKGFTIWALLFVMVRLLTLTLSVLTFGFGLARVENPGFSIADGNFNVLPVRIGCLGAVCLTQAWMMWKFINFQLKKWREHVKNQIPKKKITNTKNKRTKKEPNRG
;
A
#
# COMPACT_ATOMS: atom_id res chain seq x y z
N VAL A 1 18.71 -0.60 32.18
CA VAL A 1 19.21 -0.04 30.89
C VAL A 1 19.22 1.48 31.02
N PRO A 2 20.34 2.19 30.79
CA PRO A 2 20.38 3.65 30.97
C PRO A 2 19.41 4.33 30.00
N ALA A 3 18.66 5.33 30.46
CA ALA A 3 17.64 6.05 29.68
C ALA A 3 18.13 6.55 28.30
N LYS A 4 19.43 6.87 28.20
CA LYS A 4 20.11 7.29 26.95
C LYS A 4 20.08 6.23 25.85
N TYR A 5 20.17 4.94 26.19
CA TYR A 5 20.10 3.86 25.21
C TYR A 5 18.66 3.57 24.78
N THR A 6 17.69 3.70 25.69
CA THR A 6 16.27 3.56 25.39
C THR A 6 15.78 4.66 24.44
N ALA A 7 16.27 5.89 24.60
CA ALA A 7 15.90 7.03 23.76
C ALA A 7 16.21 6.82 22.26
N ILE A 8 17.21 6.00 21.91
CA ILE A 8 17.56 5.68 20.51
C ILE A 8 16.41 4.93 19.80
N PHE A 9 15.67 4.13 20.55
CA PHE A 9 14.58 3.30 20.02
C PHE A 9 13.25 4.05 19.99
N ILE A 10 12.98 4.91 20.98
CA ILE A 10 11.66 5.53 21.16
C ILE A 10 11.60 6.92 20.52
N ALA A 11 12.62 7.75 20.71
CA ALA A 11 12.58 9.13 20.23
C ALA A 11 12.91 9.19 18.74
N MET A 12 12.32 10.16 18.05
CA MET A 12 12.71 10.49 16.68
C MET A 12 14.15 11.00 16.68
N GLN A 13 15.02 10.38 15.88
CA GLN A 13 16.45 10.68 15.84
C GLN A 13 16.73 11.88 14.95
N TYR A 14 17.91 12.51 15.10
CA TYR A 14 18.37 13.62 14.25
C TYR A 14 17.51 14.89 14.33
N ASN A 15 17.07 15.27 15.54
CA ASN A 15 16.43 16.58 15.76
C ASN A 15 17.45 17.71 15.57
N VAL A 16 17.09 18.69 14.74
CA VAL A 16 17.82 19.92 14.47
C VAL A 16 16.91 21.08 14.85
N THR A 17 17.28 21.80 15.91
CA THR A 17 16.53 22.96 16.42
C THR A 17 17.06 24.25 15.81
N TYR A 18 16.19 25.06 15.22
CA TYR A 18 16.50 26.41 14.79
C TYR A 18 15.91 27.41 15.78
N THR A 19 16.74 28.35 16.23
CA THR A 19 16.33 29.52 16.99
C THR A 19 16.32 30.72 16.05
N THR A 20 15.17 31.35 15.87
CA THR A 20 15.09 32.65 15.18
C THR A 20 15.73 33.72 16.06
N ASP A 21 16.35 34.75 15.47
CA ASP A 21 17.10 35.82 16.20
C ASP A 21 16.28 36.56 17.28
N ASP A 22 14.94 36.45 17.24
CA ASP A 22 14.00 37.04 18.23
C ASP A 22 13.56 36.10 19.38
N ASN A 23 14.21 34.94 19.56
CA ASN A 23 14.06 34.05 20.73
C ASN A 23 12.64 33.52 21.07
N SER A 24 11.62 33.76 20.24
CA SER A 24 10.23 33.39 20.56
C SER A 24 9.74 32.08 19.93
N GLU A 25 10.35 31.62 18.83
CA GLU A 25 9.93 30.39 18.14
C GLU A 25 11.11 29.45 17.86
N GLN A 26 11.04 28.23 18.40
CA GLN A 26 11.97 27.14 18.08
C GLN A 26 11.31 26.21 17.05
N PHE A 27 11.92 26.08 15.88
CA PHE A 27 11.48 25.11 14.87
C PHE A 27 12.31 23.83 14.96
N HIS A 28 11.63 22.69 15.15
CA HIS A 28 12.27 21.38 15.21
C HIS A 28 12.12 20.65 13.87
N PHE A 29 13.24 20.51 13.16
CA PHE A 29 13.33 19.70 11.95
C PHE A 29 14.10 18.41 12.21
N TYR A 30 13.95 17.45 11.32
CA TYR A 30 14.60 16.15 11.44
C TYR A 30 15.23 15.72 10.12
N ASP A 31 16.48 15.28 10.17
CA ASP A 31 17.16 14.65 9.03
C ASP A 31 16.96 13.12 9.07
N TYR A 32 17.23 12.42 7.98
CA TYR A 32 17.29 10.96 7.98
C TYR A 32 18.67 10.47 8.44
N GLY A 33 18.76 9.25 8.96
CA GLY A 33 20.06 8.62 9.17
C GLY A 33 20.02 7.22 9.75
N PRO A 34 21.17 6.54 9.89
CA PRO A 34 21.24 5.13 10.26
C PRO A 34 20.62 4.80 11.63
N LYS A 35 20.58 5.75 12.58
CA LYS A 35 19.93 5.52 13.88
C LYS A 35 18.42 5.29 13.76
N ASP A 36 17.81 5.74 12.65
CA ASP A 36 16.39 5.50 12.38
C ASP A 36 16.08 4.00 12.27
N ILE A 37 17.07 3.14 11.96
CA ILE A 37 16.89 1.68 11.92
C ILE A 37 16.44 1.15 13.29
N ALA A 38 17.02 1.67 14.38
CA ALA A 38 16.63 1.29 15.74
C ALA A 38 15.20 1.75 16.06
N THR A 39 14.84 2.96 15.62
CA THR A 39 13.49 3.51 15.78
C THR A 39 12.46 2.71 14.96
N ILE A 40 12.76 2.38 13.71
CA ILE A 40 11.93 1.52 12.85
C ILE A 40 11.72 0.16 13.50
N PHE A 41 12.78 -0.46 14.04
CA PHE A 41 12.68 -1.74 14.73
C PHE A 41 11.76 -1.66 15.95
N PHE A 42 11.87 -0.60 16.76
CA PHE A 42 10.98 -0.38 17.89
C PHE A 42 9.51 -0.25 17.45
N TYR A 43 9.23 0.60 16.47
CA TYR A 43 7.86 0.76 15.95
C TYR A 43 7.34 -0.48 15.22
N MET A 44 8.22 -1.35 14.69
CA MET A 44 7.83 -2.65 14.16
C MET A 44 7.30 -3.55 15.28
N LEU A 45 7.94 -3.56 16.45
CA LEU A 45 7.43 -4.28 17.64
C LEU A 45 6.09 -3.71 18.09
N VAL A 46 5.93 -2.39 18.08
CA VAL A 46 4.65 -1.73 18.36
C VAL A 46 3.59 -2.18 17.35
N ALA A 47 3.92 -2.24 16.06
CA ALA A 47 3.01 -2.69 15.00
C ALA A 47 2.58 -4.15 15.18
N ILE A 48 3.48 -5.05 15.60
CA ILE A 48 3.13 -6.46 15.93
C ILE A 48 2.09 -6.50 17.06
N ASN A 49 2.31 -5.74 18.14
CA ASN A 49 1.36 -5.69 19.25
C ASN A 49 0.01 -5.08 18.84
N LEU A 50 0.04 -3.99 18.07
CA LEU A 50 -1.18 -3.34 17.57
C LEU A 50 -1.99 -4.26 16.66
N HIS A 51 -1.31 -4.98 15.76
CA HIS A 51 -1.95 -5.95 14.87
C HIS A 51 -2.64 -7.05 15.67
N ALA A 52 -1.98 -7.61 16.69
CA ALA A 52 -2.57 -8.60 17.59
C ALA A 52 -3.79 -8.04 18.34
N LEU A 53 -3.73 -6.81 18.83
CA LEU A 53 -4.85 -6.14 19.51
C LEU A 53 -6.04 -5.95 18.57
N ILE A 54 -5.82 -5.45 17.35
CA ILE A 54 -6.87 -5.29 16.33
C ILE A 54 -7.49 -6.65 15.98
N GLN A 55 -6.65 -7.68 15.85
CA GLN A 55 -7.09 -9.05 15.54
C GLN A 55 -8.05 -9.56 16.60
N GLU A 56 -7.63 -9.55 17.86
CA GLU A 56 -8.38 -10.11 18.99
C GLU A 56 -9.63 -9.29 19.33
N HIS A 57 -9.48 -7.96 19.42
CA HIS A 57 -10.52 -7.10 19.98
C HIS A 57 -11.57 -6.66 18.96
N ILE A 58 -11.23 -6.65 17.68
CA ILE A 58 -12.10 -6.15 16.60
C ILE A 58 -12.44 -7.27 15.63
N LEU A 59 -11.46 -7.80 14.90
CA LEU A 59 -11.70 -8.68 13.76
C LEU A 59 -12.31 -10.02 14.19
N ASP A 60 -11.78 -10.65 15.23
CA ASP A 60 -12.31 -11.92 15.73
C ASP A 60 -13.72 -11.76 16.31
N LYS A 61 -14.05 -10.60 16.91
CA LYS A 61 -15.41 -10.32 17.37
C LYS A 61 -16.40 -10.18 16.21
N ILE A 62 -16.00 -9.52 15.12
CA ILE A 62 -16.84 -9.38 13.92
C ILE A 62 -17.01 -10.75 13.24
N ASN A 63 -15.95 -11.53 13.10
CA ASN A 63 -16.00 -12.86 12.51
C ASN A 63 -16.93 -13.82 13.25
N ARG A 64 -16.91 -13.79 14.59
CA ARG A 64 -17.82 -14.61 15.41
C ARG A 64 -19.30 -14.27 15.16
N ARG A 65 -19.61 -13.01 14.82
CA ARG A 65 -20.97 -12.58 14.46
C ARG A 65 -21.36 -12.97 13.04
N LEU A 66 -20.41 -12.97 12.11
CA LEU A 66 -20.66 -13.25 10.69
C LEU A 66 -20.65 -14.74 10.33
N HIS A 67 -20.27 -15.63 11.26
CA HIS A 67 -20.25 -17.10 11.05
C HIS A 67 -19.55 -17.54 9.75
N LEU A 68 -18.43 -16.89 9.41
CA LEU A 68 -17.71 -17.15 8.16
C LEU A 68 -17.03 -18.53 8.14
N SER A 69 -16.95 -19.13 6.96
CA SER A 69 -16.17 -20.36 6.75
C SER A 69 -14.68 -20.13 7.04
N LYS A 70 -13.92 -21.18 7.37
CA LYS A 70 -12.48 -21.08 7.69
C LYS A 70 -11.65 -20.35 6.62
N THR A 71 -11.97 -20.56 5.34
CA THR A 71 -11.29 -19.90 4.21
C THR A 71 -11.71 -18.44 4.05
N LYS A 72 -12.99 -18.11 4.25
CA LYS A 72 -13.46 -16.71 4.27
C LYS A 72 -12.89 -15.95 5.47
N HIS A 73 -12.78 -16.60 6.64
CA HIS A 73 -12.25 -16.03 7.87
C HIS A 73 -10.81 -15.53 7.74
N SER A 74 -9.90 -16.37 7.22
CA SER A 74 -8.50 -15.96 7.01
C SER A 74 -8.38 -14.76 6.05
N LYS A 75 -9.16 -14.77 4.96
CA LYS A 75 -9.22 -13.67 3.99
C LYS A 75 -9.86 -12.40 4.54
N PHE A 76 -10.85 -12.54 5.43
CA PHE A 76 -11.48 -11.43 6.14
C PHE A 76 -10.47 -10.78 7.08
N ASN A 77 -9.72 -11.57 7.85
CA ASN A 77 -8.70 -11.05 8.76
C ASN A 77 -7.60 -10.27 8.04
N GLU A 78 -7.04 -10.84 6.97
CA GLU A 78 -6.05 -10.16 6.13
C GLU A 78 -6.59 -8.82 5.62
N SER A 79 -7.82 -8.81 5.09
CA SER A 79 -8.44 -7.59 4.57
C SER A 79 -8.80 -6.59 5.67
N GLY A 80 -9.16 -7.08 6.86
CA GLY A 80 -9.49 -6.27 8.02
C GLY A 80 -8.29 -5.49 8.52
N GLN A 81 -7.16 -6.18 8.73
CA GLN A 81 -5.91 -5.56 9.16
C GLN A 81 -5.45 -4.50 8.16
N LEU A 82 -5.44 -4.84 6.86
CA LEU A 82 -5.06 -3.91 5.81
C LEU A 82 -6.02 -2.71 5.72
N ALA A 83 -7.34 -2.92 5.85
CA ALA A 83 -8.29 -1.81 5.87
C ALA A 83 -8.06 -0.85 7.05
N PHE A 84 -7.80 -1.36 8.26
CA PHE A 84 -7.48 -0.52 9.41
C PHE A 84 -6.20 0.30 9.18
N PHE A 85 -5.15 -0.36 8.70
CA PHE A 85 -3.88 0.30 8.40
C PHE A 85 -4.01 1.38 7.33
N TYR A 86 -4.68 1.07 6.20
CA TYR A 86 -4.84 2.04 5.13
C TYR A 86 -5.75 3.20 5.53
N LEU A 87 -6.81 2.96 6.31
CA LEU A 87 -7.67 4.03 6.81
C LEU A 87 -6.87 5.03 7.65
N PHE A 88 -6.11 4.53 8.63
CA PHE A 88 -5.28 5.37 9.48
C PHE A 88 -4.20 6.11 8.66
N SER A 89 -3.53 5.41 7.75
CA SER A 89 -2.46 5.97 6.94
C SER A 89 -2.94 6.99 5.92
N VAL A 90 -4.14 6.84 5.35
CA VAL A 90 -4.73 7.82 4.44
C VAL A 90 -5.14 9.07 5.20
N ILE A 91 -5.77 8.95 6.36
CA ILE A 91 -6.17 10.11 7.18
C ILE A 91 -4.94 10.91 7.60
N TRP A 92 -3.92 10.23 8.14
CA TRP A 92 -2.69 10.88 8.59
C TRP A 92 -1.87 11.43 7.41
N GLY A 93 -1.73 10.67 6.32
CA GLY A 93 -1.02 11.17 5.14
C GLY A 93 -1.74 12.37 4.50
N ALA A 94 -3.07 12.38 4.46
CA ALA A 94 -3.84 13.51 3.96
C ALA A 94 -3.72 14.75 4.86
N SER A 95 -3.63 14.59 6.20
CA SER A 95 -3.40 15.72 7.10
C SER A 95 -2.04 16.38 6.82
N ILE A 96 -0.99 15.57 6.64
CA ILE A 96 0.34 16.06 6.25
C ILE A 96 0.29 16.81 4.91
N LEU A 97 -0.36 16.22 3.90
CA LEU A 97 -0.48 16.85 2.57
C LEU A 97 -1.20 18.21 2.61
N ASN A 98 -2.15 18.37 3.53
CA ASN A 98 -2.89 19.61 3.71
C ASN A 98 -2.06 20.66 4.46
N GLU A 99 -1.35 20.26 5.52
CA GLU A 99 -0.46 21.13 6.29
C GLU A 99 0.71 21.68 5.46
N GLU A 100 1.25 20.88 4.54
CA GLU A 100 2.35 21.30 3.67
C GLU A 100 1.89 21.99 2.37
N GLU A 101 0.59 22.26 2.23
CA GLU A 101 -0.04 22.87 1.03
C GLU A 101 0.28 22.16 -0.29
N LEU A 102 0.69 20.89 -0.21
CA LEU A 102 1.28 20.15 -1.32
C LEU A 102 0.21 19.87 -2.40
N MET A 103 -1.05 19.70 -2.00
CA MET A 103 -2.19 19.51 -2.90
C MET A 103 -2.45 20.72 -3.82
N MET A 104 -2.17 21.93 -3.34
CA MET A 104 -2.48 23.18 -4.07
C MET A 104 -1.33 23.63 -4.97
N ASN A 105 -0.10 23.19 -4.69
CA ASN A 105 1.07 23.55 -5.49
C ASN A 105 1.90 22.31 -5.87
N PRO A 106 1.50 21.55 -6.91
CA PRO A 106 2.24 20.37 -7.37
C PRO A 106 3.66 20.70 -7.86
N ALA A 107 3.91 21.93 -8.31
CA ALA A 107 5.24 22.35 -8.74
C ALA A 107 6.24 22.43 -7.56
N SER A 108 5.74 22.50 -6.32
CA SER A 108 6.58 22.46 -5.11
C SER A 108 7.26 21.10 -4.89
N LEU A 109 6.83 20.04 -5.57
CA LEU A 109 7.41 18.70 -5.46
C LEU A 109 8.92 18.64 -5.74
N TRP A 110 9.42 19.52 -6.61
CA TRP A 110 10.83 19.54 -7.04
C TRP A 110 11.49 20.91 -6.93
N LYS A 111 10.75 21.97 -6.56
CA LYS A 111 11.25 23.36 -6.59
C LYS A 111 12.42 23.60 -5.64
N ASP A 112 12.44 22.93 -4.48
CA ASP A 112 13.48 23.12 -3.45
C ASP A 112 14.21 21.81 -3.13
N TYR A 113 14.31 20.91 -4.11
CA TYR A 113 15.06 19.67 -3.91
C TYR A 113 16.58 19.96 -3.87
N PRO A 114 17.34 19.40 -2.90
CA PRO A 114 16.89 18.46 -1.86
C PRO A 114 16.30 19.15 -0.62
N ARG A 115 15.09 18.73 -0.21
CA ARG A 115 14.53 19.07 1.11
C ARG A 115 14.99 18.02 2.12
N SER A 116 16.24 18.12 2.59
CA SER A 116 16.79 17.14 3.53
C SER A 116 16.09 17.12 4.89
N ARG A 117 15.48 18.26 5.26
CA ARG A 117 14.83 18.49 6.55
C ARG A 117 13.36 18.14 6.49
N MET A 118 12.91 17.30 7.42
CA MET A 118 11.52 16.88 7.57
C MET A 118 10.91 17.46 8.84
N LEU A 119 9.62 17.79 8.80
CA LEU A 119 8.85 17.98 10.01
C LEU A 119 8.73 16.66 10.79
N PHE A 120 8.55 16.75 12.10
CA PHE A 120 8.35 15.58 12.97
C PHE A 120 7.26 14.66 12.40
N GLN A 121 6.12 15.23 11.98
CA GLN A 121 4.98 14.47 11.50
C GLN A 121 5.30 13.66 10.24
N VAL A 122 6.02 14.26 9.28
CA VAL A 122 6.47 13.57 8.06
C VAL A 122 7.42 12.43 8.40
N LYS A 123 8.46 12.73 9.19
CA LYS A 123 9.46 11.72 9.54
C LYS A 123 8.81 10.56 10.30
N PHE A 124 8.00 10.88 11.30
CA PHE A 124 7.34 9.87 12.13
C PHE A 124 6.36 9.02 11.31
N PHE A 125 5.63 9.64 10.39
CA PHE A 125 4.79 8.91 9.44
C PHE A 125 5.60 7.90 8.64
N TYR A 126 6.70 8.31 7.98
CA TYR A 126 7.55 7.39 7.21
C TYR A 126 8.12 6.23 8.05
N ILE A 127 8.60 6.51 9.26
CA ILE A 127 9.09 5.48 10.19
C ILE A 127 7.99 4.45 10.49
N CYS A 128 6.78 4.91 10.81
CA CYS A 128 5.62 4.05 11.05
C CYS A 128 5.22 3.23 9.82
N GLN A 129 5.26 3.83 8.62
CA GLN A 129 4.94 3.13 7.38
C GLN A 129 5.94 2.00 7.09
N ILE A 130 7.24 2.26 7.22
CA ILE A 130 8.29 1.24 7.02
C ILE A 130 8.18 0.15 8.11
N ALA A 131 8.01 0.56 9.36
CA ALA A 131 7.84 -0.34 10.49
C ALA A 131 6.64 -1.30 10.31
N TYR A 132 5.51 -0.77 9.82
CA TYR A 132 4.35 -1.60 9.50
C TYR A 132 4.68 -2.61 8.39
N TRP A 133 5.26 -2.21 7.27
CA TRP A 133 5.55 -3.21 6.22
C TRP A 133 6.62 -4.23 6.64
N LEU A 134 7.54 -3.88 7.53
CA LEU A 134 8.45 -4.84 8.15
C LEU A 134 7.75 -5.78 9.13
N HIS A 135 6.74 -5.31 9.88
CA HIS A 135 5.95 -6.15 10.81
C HIS A 135 5.25 -7.29 10.06
N ALA A 136 4.88 -7.07 8.80
CA ALA A 136 4.20 -8.08 7.99
C ALA A 136 5.08 -9.32 7.74
N LEU A 137 6.41 -9.21 7.78
CA LEU A 137 7.34 -10.33 7.57
C LEU A 137 7.22 -11.43 8.65
N PRO A 138 7.41 -11.15 9.95
CA PRO A 138 7.18 -12.15 10.99
C PRO A 138 5.71 -12.58 11.06
N GLU A 139 4.77 -11.70 10.68
CA GLU A 139 3.35 -12.03 10.66
C GLU A 139 3.00 -13.14 9.65
N LEU A 140 3.73 -13.25 8.53
CA LEU A 140 3.59 -14.39 7.61
C LEU A 140 3.78 -15.74 8.33
N TYR A 141 4.70 -15.78 9.30
CA TYR A 141 4.97 -16.96 10.12
C TYR A 141 3.92 -17.13 11.21
N PHE A 142 3.58 -16.06 11.95
CA PHE A 142 2.60 -16.11 13.03
C PHE A 142 1.20 -16.52 12.55
N GLN A 143 0.79 -16.07 11.37
CA GLN A 143 -0.50 -16.45 10.76
C GLN A 143 -0.50 -17.81 10.07
N LYS A 144 0.65 -18.48 10.00
CA LYS A 144 0.82 -19.78 9.30
C LYS A 144 0.27 -19.74 7.88
N ILE A 145 0.65 -18.70 7.12
CA ILE A 145 0.23 -18.54 5.73
C ILE A 145 0.66 -19.77 4.92
N GLN A 146 -0.18 -20.15 3.95
CA GLN A 146 0.12 -21.29 3.08
C GLN A 146 1.39 -21.01 2.26
N LYS A 147 2.25 -22.02 2.14
CA LYS A 147 3.55 -21.89 1.46
C LYS A 147 3.46 -21.36 0.03
N GLU A 148 2.35 -21.65 -0.66
CA GLU A 148 2.05 -21.18 -2.02
C GLU A 148 1.73 -19.68 -2.10
N ASP A 149 1.21 -19.08 -1.03
CA ASP A 149 0.87 -17.65 -0.97
C ASP A 149 2.03 -16.77 -0.50
N ILE A 150 3.03 -17.34 0.20
CA ILE A 150 4.20 -16.62 0.74
C ILE A 150 4.95 -15.81 -0.33
N PRO A 151 5.34 -16.37 -1.50
CA PRO A 151 6.11 -15.61 -2.49
C PRO A 151 5.35 -14.38 -3.00
N ARG A 152 4.02 -14.52 -3.15
CA ARG A 152 3.16 -13.41 -3.58
C ARG A 152 3.14 -12.31 -2.53
N GLN A 153 2.89 -12.65 -1.26
CA GLN A 153 2.84 -11.65 -0.18
C GLN A 153 4.19 -11.00 0.06
N LEU A 154 5.28 -11.77 0.04
CA LEU A 154 6.64 -11.26 0.18
C LEU A 154 6.98 -10.24 -0.92
N CYS A 155 6.59 -10.52 -2.17
CA CYS A 155 6.77 -9.57 -3.28
C CYS A 155 6.08 -8.22 -3.00
N TYR A 156 4.83 -8.22 -2.51
CA TYR A 156 4.15 -6.98 -2.13
C TYR A 156 4.85 -6.26 -0.97
N ILE A 157 5.21 -6.98 0.09
CA ILE A 157 5.92 -6.42 1.25
C ILE A 157 7.23 -5.74 0.80
N CYS A 158 8.03 -6.42 -0.01
CA CYS A 158 9.27 -5.89 -0.54
C CYS A 158 9.04 -4.64 -1.41
N LEU A 159 8.00 -4.62 -2.24
CA LEU A 159 7.67 -3.45 -3.06
C LEU A 159 7.31 -2.24 -2.20
N TYR A 160 6.51 -2.42 -1.15
CA TYR A 160 6.18 -1.33 -0.22
C TYR A 160 7.42 -0.81 0.51
N ILE A 161 8.21 -1.70 1.12
CA ILE A 161 9.45 -1.31 1.80
C ILE A 161 10.37 -0.56 0.84
N ALA A 162 10.60 -1.09 -0.37
CA ALA A 162 11.50 -0.46 -1.34
C ALA A 162 11.04 0.96 -1.75
N HIS A 163 9.75 1.16 -2.05
CA HIS A 163 9.26 2.48 -2.47
C HIS A 163 9.22 3.48 -1.32
N ILE A 164 8.78 3.06 -0.13
CA ILE A 164 8.66 3.94 1.04
C ILE A 164 10.06 4.32 1.55
N SER A 165 10.95 3.34 1.71
CA SER A 165 12.34 3.59 2.12
C SER A 165 13.12 4.36 1.05
N GLY A 166 12.88 4.08 -0.23
CA GLY A 166 13.48 4.84 -1.34
C GLY A 166 13.08 6.31 -1.31
N ALA A 167 11.79 6.61 -1.12
CA ALA A 167 11.33 7.99 -0.98
C ALA A 167 11.90 8.68 0.26
N TYR A 168 12.04 7.95 1.37
CA TYR A 168 12.59 8.45 2.62
C TYR A 168 14.09 8.79 2.53
N VAL A 169 14.91 7.87 2.00
CA VAL A 169 16.38 8.01 1.96
C VAL A 169 16.85 8.98 0.87
N LEU A 170 16.13 9.05 -0.26
CA LEU A 170 16.51 9.90 -1.40
C LEU A 170 16.00 11.35 -1.29
N ASN A 171 15.46 11.75 -0.14
CA ASN A 171 14.82 13.05 0.09
C ASN A 171 13.67 13.36 -0.89
N LEU A 172 12.88 12.32 -1.21
CA LEU A 172 11.71 12.41 -2.09
C LEU A 172 10.41 12.28 -1.28
N GLN A 173 10.39 12.75 -0.03
CA GLN A 173 9.29 12.52 0.92
C GLN A 173 7.95 13.11 0.41
N HIS A 174 7.98 14.31 -0.17
CA HIS A 174 6.76 14.93 -0.71
C HIS A 174 6.19 14.18 -1.91
N LEU A 175 7.07 13.74 -2.83
CA LEU A 175 6.65 12.89 -3.94
C LEU A 175 6.10 11.56 -3.39
N GLY A 176 6.81 10.92 -2.46
CA GLY A 176 6.38 9.66 -1.86
C GLY A 176 5.02 9.78 -1.18
N LEU A 177 4.75 10.84 -0.42
CA LEU A 177 3.45 11.14 0.19
C LEU A 177 2.35 11.31 -0.87
N MET A 178 2.59 12.15 -1.89
CA MET A 178 1.64 12.38 -2.98
C MET A 178 1.30 11.10 -3.75
N LEU A 179 2.24 10.16 -3.87
CA LEU A 179 2.00 8.88 -4.55
C LEU A 179 1.34 7.85 -3.62
N MET A 180 1.75 7.81 -2.36
CA MET A 180 1.32 6.80 -1.40
C MET A 180 -0.11 7.02 -0.91
N VAL A 181 -0.53 8.27 -0.63
CA VAL A 181 -1.88 8.54 -0.10
C VAL A 181 -2.98 8.11 -1.08
N PRO A 182 -2.96 8.48 -2.38
CA PRO A 182 -3.96 7.99 -3.32
C PRO A 182 -3.87 6.48 -3.55
N HIS A 183 -2.67 5.90 -3.51
CA HIS A 183 -2.49 4.46 -3.62
C HIS A 183 -3.16 3.72 -2.46
N TYR A 184 -2.90 4.13 -1.22
CA TYR A 184 -3.51 3.56 -0.03
C TYR A 184 -5.02 3.78 0.02
N LEU A 185 -5.53 4.90 -0.49
CA LEU A 185 -6.97 5.14 -0.59
C LEU A 185 -7.64 4.09 -1.49
N VAL A 186 -7.04 3.76 -2.63
CA VAL A 186 -7.56 2.72 -3.52
C VAL A 186 -7.51 1.35 -2.86
N GLU A 187 -6.42 1.01 -2.18
CA GLU A 187 -6.31 -0.27 -1.46
C GLU A 187 -7.31 -0.35 -0.29
N LEU A 188 -7.54 0.75 0.42
CA LEU A 188 -8.58 0.85 1.44
C LEU A 188 -9.96 0.53 0.86
N ILE A 189 -10.33 1.12 -0.27
CA ILE A 189 -11.62 0.89 -0.93
C ILE A 189 -11.72 -0.58 -1.36
N PHE A 190 -10.64 -1.19 -1.84
CA PHE A 190 -10.62 -2.62 -2.18
C PHE A 190 -10.91 -3.49 -0.96
N HIS A 191 -10.16 -3.30 0.12
CA HIS A 191 -10.29 -4.12 1.32
C HIS A 191 -11.61 -3.89 2.04
N ALA A 192 -12.08 -2.64 2.12
CA ALA A 192 -13.40 -2.31 2.64
C ALA A 192 -14.51 -3.00 1.80
N SER A 193 -14.43 -2.94 0.47
CA SER A 193 -15.37 -3.63 -0.42
C SER A 193 -15.37 -5.15 -0.19
N ARG A 194 -14.19 -5.73 0.03
CA ARG A 194 -14.03 -7.16 0.32
C ARG A 194 -14.63 -7.55 1.68
N LEU A 195 -14.49 -6.71 2.70
CA LEU A 195 -15.13 -6.91 4.01
C LEU A 195 -16.66 -6.87 3.91
N PHE A 196 -17.21 -5.87 3.20
CA PHE A 196 -18.66 -5.78 2.97
C PHE A 196 -19.20 -6.94 2.15
N TYR A 197 -18.43 -7.40 1.15
CA TYR A 197 -18.79 -8.58 0.36
C TYR A 197 -18.83 -9.87 1.18
N PHE A 198 -17.94 -10.03 2.18
CA PHE A 198 -18.00 -11.18 3.07
C PHE A 198 -19.20 -11.15 4.02
N SER A 199 -19.70 -9.96 4.34
CA SER A 199 -20.93 -9.78 5.13
C SER A 199 -22.19 -10.03 4.30
N ASP A 200 -22.26 -9.48 3.09
CA ASP A 200 -23.36 -9.70 2.15
C ASP A 200 -22.82 -9.72 0.71
N GLU A 201 -23.01 -10.85 0.04
CA GLU A 201 -22.48 -11.10 -1.30
C GLU A 201 -23.09 -10.17 -2.38
N ASN A 202 -24.22 -9.53 -2.10
CA ASN A 202 -24.85 -8.54 -2.96
C ASN A 202 -24.06 -7.22 -3.06
N ASN A 203 -23.14 -6.96 -2.13
CA ASN A 203 -22.35 -5.73 -2.06
C ASN A 203 -21.18 -5.70 -3.06
N GLN A 204 -21.48 -5.84 -4.35
CA GLN A 204 -20.49 -5.83 -5.45
C GLN A 204 -20.09 -4.43 -5.91
N LYS A 205 -20.93 -3.42 -5.64
CA LYS A 205 -20.76 -2.06 -6.18
C LYS A 205 -19.41 -1.43 -5.81
N GLY A 206 -18.90 -1.72 -4.61
CA GLY A 206 -17.61 -1.24 -4.14
C GLY A 206 -16.44 -1.65 -5.04
N PHE A 207 -16.47 -2.88 -5.59
CA PHE A 207 -15.44 -3.34 -6.52
C PHE A 207 -15.44 -2.58 -7.85
N THR A 208 -16.59 -2.06 -8.30
CA THR A 208 -16.65 -1.22 -9.50
C THR A 208 -16.02 0.14 -9.24
N ILE A 209 -16.32 0.76 -8.10
CA ILE A 209 -15.73 2.03 -7.67
C ILE A 209 -14.20 1.87 -7.52
N TRP A 210 -13.77 0.81 -6.84
CA TRP A 210 -12.36 0.45 -6.72
C TRP A 210 -11.69 0.33 -8.10
N ALA A 211 -12.29 -0.43 -9.03
CA ALA A 211 -11.69 -0.67 -10.34
C ALA A 211 -11.47 0.63 -11.13
N LEU A 212 -12.43 1.56 -11.08
CA LEU A 212 -12.30 2.88 -11.70
C LEU A 212 -11.18 3.69 -11.05
N LEU A 213 -11.21 3.83 -9.73
CA LEU A 213 -10.23 4.62 -8.98
C LEU A 213 -8.82 4.03 -9.10
N PHE A 214 -8.70 2.71 -9.16
CA PHE A 214 -7.43 2.02 -9.37
C PHE A 214 -6.75 2.52 -10.64
N VAL A 215 -7.45 2.50 -11.78
CA VAL A 215 -6.89 2.99 -13.06
C VAL A 215 -6.50 4.46 -12.97
N MET A 216 -7.38 5.31 -12.43
CA MET A 216 -7.11 6.75 -12.28
C MET A 216 -5.86 7.03 -11.46
N VAL A 217 -5.70 6.32 -10.34
CA VAL A 217 -4.55 6.49 -9.44
C VAL A 217 -3.25 5.96 -10.06
N ARG A 218 -3.29 4.92 -10.92
CA ARG A 218 -2.08 4.49 -11.66
C ARG A 218 -1.66 5.53 -12.69
N LEU A 219 -2.62 6.14 -13.41
CA LEU A 219 -2.35 7.25 -14.32
C LEU A 219 -1.76 8.45 -13.58
N LEU A 220 -2.35 8.85 -12.45
CA LEU A 220 -1.82 9.90 -11.60
C LEU A 220 -0.38 9.61 -11.15
N THR A 221 -0.11 8.37 -10.72
CA THR A 221 1.23 7.94 -10.27
C THR A 221 2.27 8.09 -11.38
N LEU A 222 1.95 7.64 -12.60
CA LEU A 222 2.84 7.76 -13.75
C LEU A 222 3.06 9.21 -14.12
N THR A 223 2.00 10.01 -14.22
CA THR A 223 2.09 11.43 -14.59
C THR A 223 2.95 12.19 -13.60
N LEU A 224 2.70 12.09 -12.30
CA LEU A 224 3.49 12.77 -11.28
C LEU A 224 4.97 12.32 -11.32
N SER A 225 5.23 11.02 -11.48
CA SER A 225 6.60 10.52 -11.54
C SER A 225 7.36 11.02 -12.77
N VAL A 226 6.71 11.04 -13.95
CA VAL A 226 7.32 11.57 -15.18
C VAL A 226 7.55 13.07 -15.07
N LEU A 227 6.58 13.82 -14.53
CA LEU A 227 6.74 15.25 -14.30
C LEU A 227 7.90 15.54 -13.34
N THR A 228 7.99 14.84 -12.22
CA THR A 228 9.05 15.06 -11.23
C THR A 228 10.42 14.65 -11.75
N PHE A 229 10.60 13.41 -12.23
CA PHE A 229 11.94 12.91 -12.62
C PHE A 229 12.37 13.35 -14.02
N GLY A 230 11.42 13.42 -14.96
CA GLY A 230 11.69 13.72 -16.37
C GLY A 230 11.79 15.21 -16.67
N PHE A 231 11.03 16.05 -15.97
CA PHE A 231 10.98 17.49 -16.23
C PHE A 231 11.43 18.35 -15.05
N GLY A 232 10.89 18.12 -13.86
CA GLY A 232 11.13 18.93 -12.67
C GLY A 232 12.58 18.89 -12.23
N LEU A 233 13.01 17.75 -11.67
CA LEU A 233 14.38 17.52 -11.22
C LEU A 233 15.40 17.59 -12.37
N ALA A 234 14.97 17.38 -13.61
CA ALA A 234 15.84 17.52 -14.78
C ALA A 234 16.25 18.96 -15.10
N ARG A 235 15.41 19.94 -14.73
CA ARG A 235 15.62 21.37 -15.02
C ARG A 235 16.31 22.11 -13.87
N VAL A 236 16.37 21.53 -12.68
CA VAL A 236 17.08 22.12 -11.54
C VAL A 236 18.57 21.91 -11.73
N GLU A 237 19.27 22.99 -12.07
CA GLU A 237 20.72 23.05 -12.19
C GLU A 237 21.34 22.74 -10.82
N ASN A 238 22.14 21.67 -10.70
CA ASN A 238 22.70 21.26 -9.41
C ASN A 238 24.10 20.62 -9.53
N PRO A 239 25.03 20.92 -8.61
CA PRO A 239 26.38 20.36 -8.61
C PRO A 239 26.38 18.94 -8.02
N GLY A 240 26.34 17.92 -8.89
CA GLY A 240 26.73 16.54 -8.56
C GLY A 240 25.95 15.76 -7.50
N PHE A 241 26.35 14.52 -7.27
CA PHE A 241 25.86 13.63 -6.21
C PHE A 241 26.56 13.97 -4.90
N SER A 242 25.81 14.24 -3.82
CA SER A 242 26.37 14.52 -2.50
C SER A 242 25.52 13.88 -1.39
N ILE A 243 26.10 12.91 -0.68
CA ILE A 243 25.45 12.30 0.50
C ILE A 243 25.39 13.31 1.65
N ALA A 244 26.42 14.14 1.80
CA ALA A 244 26.50 15.14 2.87
C ALA A 244 25.40 16.20 2.75
N ASP A 245 25.10 16.64 1.54
CA ASP A 245 24.06 17.64 1.26
C ASP A 245 22.68 16.99 1.04
N GLY A 246 22.61 15.65 1.07
CA GLY A 246 21.38 14.91 0.77
C GLY A 246 20.90 15.07 -0.68
N ASN A 247 21.79 15.47 -1.60
CA ASN A 247 21.48 15.67 -3.01
C ASN A 247 21.72 14.39 -3.81
N PHE A 248 20.64 13.72 -4.20
CA PHE A 248 20.67 12.52 -5.03
C PHE A 248 20.20 12.79 -6.47
N ASN A 249 20.10 14.05 -6.89
CA ASN A 249 19.59 14.42 -8.23
C ASN A 249 20.61 14.19 -9.35
N VAL A 250 20.97 12.94 -9.59
CA VAL A 250 21.78 12.52 -10.73
C VAL A 250 20.98 11.64 -11.68
N LEU A 251 21.37 11.64 -12.97
CA LEU A 251 20.65 10.92 -14.01
C LEU A 251 20.40 9.43 -13.67
N PRO A 252 21.38 8.66 -13.16
CA PRO A 252 21.15 7.26 -12.80
C PRO A 252 20.07 7.07 -11.73
N VAL A 253 20.04 7.94 -10.71
CA VAL A 253 19.02 7.89 -9.64
C VAL A 253 17.65 8.23 -10.21
N ARG A 254 17.54 9.28 -11.02
CA ARG A 254 16.26 9.68 -11.65
C ARG A 254 15.69 8.58 -12.55
N ILE A 255 16.51 8.01 -13.43
CA ILE A 255 16.09 6.92 -14.32
C ILE A 255 15.78 5.65 -13.52
N GLY A 256 16.56 5.36 -12.47
CA GLY A 256 16.31 4.24 -11.57
C GLY A 256 14.97 4.36 -10.84
N CYS A 257 14.67 5.52 -10.23
CA CYS A 257 13.40 5.78 -9.56
C CYS A 257 12.22 5.73 -10.53
N LEU A 258 12.33 6.40 -11.69
CA LEU A 258 11.29 6.38 -12.70
C LEU A 258 11.05 4.95 -13.23
N GLY A 259 12.12 4.21 -13.50
CA GLY A 259 12.07 2.81 -13.91
C GLY A 259 11.39 1.93 -12.87
N ALA A 260 11.75 2.05 -11.59
CA ALA A 260 11.13 1.31 -10.50
C ALA A 260 9.62 1.58 -10.40
N VAL A 261 9.20 2.84 -10.47
CA VAL A 261 7.78 3.20 -10.48
C VAL A 261 7.10 2.60 -11.69
N CYS A 262 7.59 2.86 -12.91
CA CYS A 262 6.99 2.39 -14.16
C CYS A 262 6.86 0.87 -14.23
N LEU A 263 7.90 0.13 -13.85
CA LEU A 263 7.87 -1.34 -13.82
C LEU A 263 6.82 -1.85 -12.82
N THR A 264 6.75 -1.24 -11.63
CA THR A 264 5.76 -1.60 -10.61
C THR A 264 4.34 -1.28 -11.09
N GLN A 265 4.14 -0.13 -11.75
CA GLN A 265 2.86 0.24 -12.37
C GLN A 265 2.44 -0.76 -13.45
N ALA A 266 3.34 -1.10 -14.36
CA ALA A 266 3.09 -2.05 -15.44
C ALA A 266 2.74 -3.43 -14.89
N TRP A 267 3.47 -3.90 -13.87
CA TRP A 267 3.19 -5.17 -13.21
C TRP A 267 1.81 -5.20 -12.53
N MET A 268 1.44 -4.14 -11.81
CA MET A 268 0.12 -4.03 -11.18
C MET A 268 -1.01 -3.96 -12.21
N MET A 269 -0.82 -3.18 -13.28
CA MET A 269 -1.81 -3.09 -14.37
C MET A 269 -1.96 -4.42 -15.10
N TRP A 270 -0.87 -5.14 -15.36
CA TRP A 270 -0.92 -6.47 -15.96
C TRP A 270 -1.72 -7.45 -15.09
N LYS A 271 -1.49 -7.47 -13.77
CA LYS A 271 -2.30 -8.27 -12.83
C LYS A 271 -3.77 -7.87 -12.84
N PHE A 272 -4.05 -6.56 -12.81
CA PHE A 272 -5.41 -6.05 -12.85
C PHE A 272 -6.15 -6.45 -14.14
N ILE A 273 -5.52 -6.28 -15.30
CA ILE A 273 -6.09 -6.66 -16.60
C ILE A 273 -6.36 -8.16 -16.63
N ASN A 274 -5.40 -8.99 -16.21
CA ASN A 274 -5.61 -10.45 -16.15
C ASN A 274 -6.78 -10.84 -15.24
N PHE A 275 -6.92 -10.15 -14.10
CA PHE A 275 -8.04 -10.34 -13.19
C PHE A 275 -9.39 -9.96 -13.83
N GLN A 276 -9.47 -8.79 -14.47
CA GLN A 276 -10.68 -8.33 -15.16
C GLN A 276 -11.05 -9.23 -16.34
N LEU A 277 -10.06 -9.67 -17.14
CA LEU A 277 -10.26 -10.60 -18.24
C LEU A 277 -10.73 -11.97 -17.75
N LYS A 278 -10.23 -12.45 -16.61
CA LYS A 278 -10.73 -13.68 -15.99
C LYS A 278 -12.19 -13.53 -15.56
N LYS A 279 -12.52 -12.45 -14.84
CA LYS A 279 -13.89 -12.16 -14.39
C LYS A 279 -14.86 -12.05 -15.58
N TRP A 280 -14.45 -11.34 -16.63
CA TRP A 280 -15.24 -11.20 -17.85
C TRP A 280 -15.50 -12.55 -18.53
N ARG A 281 -14.47 -13.40 -18.69
CA ARG A 281 -14.63 -14.76 -19.24
C ARG A 281 -15.60 -15.62 -18.42
N GLU A 282 -15.55 -15.52 -17.10
CA GLU A 282 -16.47 -16.24 -16.20
C GLU A 282 -17.92 -15.74 -16.36
N HIS A 283 -18.13 -14.43 -16.46
CA HIS A 283 -19.45 -13.85 -16.73
C HIS A 283 -20.01 -14.31 -18.09
N VAL A 284 -19.22 -14.27 -19.15
CA VAL A 284 -19.63 -14.75 -20.48
C VAL A 284 -20.00 -16.24 -20.43
N LYS A 285 -19.19 -17.07 -19.76
CA LYS A 285 -19.46 -18.50 -19.60
C LYS A 285 -20.75 -18.78 -18.83
N ASN A 286 -21.09 -17.97 -17.84
CA ASN A 286 -22.32 -18.09 -17.06
C ASN A 286 -23.57 -17.60 -17.81
N GLN A 287 -23.40 -16.69 -18.78
CA GLN A 287 -24.49 -16.20 -19.64
C GLN A 287 -24.79 -17.12 -20.83
N ILE A 288 -23.86 -17.98 -21.25
CA ILE A 288 -24.14 -19.00 -22.27
C ILE A 288 -25.02 -20.08 -21.63
N PRO A 289 -26.28 -20.26 -22.08
CA PRO A 289 -27.15 -21.30 -21.53
C PRO A 289 -26.51 -22.66 -21.77
N LYS A 290 -26.33 -23.45 -20.69
CA LYS A 290 -25.96 -24.87 -20.82
C LYS A 290 -27.03 -25.53 -21.68
N LYS A 291 -26.71 -25.88 -22.94
CA LYS A 291 -27.56 -26.74 -23.75
C LYS A 291 -27.84 -28.00 -22.91
N LYS A 292 -29.09 -28.16 -22.47
CA LYS A 292 -29.57 -29.44 -21.94
C LYS A 292 -29.31 -30.46 -23.03
N ILE A 293 -28.33 -31.34 -22.85
CA ILE A 293 -28.22 -32.56 -23.63
C ILE A 293 -29.39 -33.41 -23.15
N THR A 294 -30.54 -33.26 -23.81
CA THR A 294 -31.66 -34.18 -23.64
C THR A 294 -31.19 -35.53 -24.19
N ASN A 295 -30.89 -36.47 -23.29
CA ASN A 295 -30.64 -37.86 -23.66
C ASN A 295 -31.95 -38.47 -24.17
N THR A 296 -32.30 -38.18 -25.43
CA THR A 296 -33.35 -38.90 -26.16
C THR A 296 -32.68 -40.06 -26.87
N LYS A 297 -32.47 -41.18 -26.16
CA LYS A 297 -32.21 -42.48 -26.80
C LYS A 297 -33.01 -43.59 -26.12
N ASN A 298 -34.03 -44.04 -26.87
CA ASN A 298 -34.60 -45.39 -26.92
C ASN A 298 -35.59 -45.82 -25.82
N LYS A 299 -36.86 -45.41 -25.98
CA LYS A 299 -38.00 -46.29 -25.68
C LYS A 299 -38.41 -46.99 -26.98
N ARG A 300 -37.73 -48.08 -27.34
CA ARG A 300 -38.21 -49.00 -28.39
C ARG A 300 -39.31 -49.85 -27.79
N THR A 301 -40.52 -49.60 -28.28
CA THR A 301 -41.75 -50.38 -28.13
C THR A 301 -41.49 -51.87 -28.42
N LYS A 302 -41.60 -52.73 -27.42
CA LYS A 302 -41.77 -54.17 -27.62
C LYS A 302 -43.29 -54.40 -27.77
N LYS A 303 -43.76 -54.49 -29.02
CA LYS A 303 -45.07 -55.07 -29.33
C LYS A 303 -44.95 -56.58 -29.17
N GLU A 304 -45.75 -57.16 -28.28
CA GLU A 304 -46.07 -58.60 -28.32
C GLU A 304 -46.77 -58.93 -29.63
N PRO A 305 -46.48 -60.09 -30.24
CA PRO A 305 -47.41 -60.82 -31.06
C PRO A 305 -47.92 -62.03 -30.27
N ASN A 306 -49.21 -61.99 -29.94
CA ASN A 306 -49.99 -63.15 -29.54
C ASN A 306 -50.24 -64.02 -30.79
N ARG A 307 -49.93 -65.33 -30.73
CA ARG A 307 -50.51 -66.43 -31.54
C ARG A 307 -49.86 -67.77 -31.18
N GLY A 308 -50.70 -68.75 -30.82
CA GLY A 308 -50.37 -70.17 -30.73
C GLY A 308 -50.77 -70.80 -29.43
#